data_AF-Q0US73-F1
#
_entry.id   AF-Q0US73-F1
#
_cell.length_a   1.000
_cell.length_b   1.000
_cell.length_c   1.000
_cell.angle_alpha   90.00
_cell.angle_beta   90.00
_cell.angle_gamma   90.00
#
_symmetry.space_group_name_H-M   'P 1'
#
loop_
_entity.id
_entity.type
_entity.pdbx_description
1 polymer ?
#
loop_
_entity_poly.entity_id
_entity_poly.type
_entity_poly.pdbx_seq_one_letter_code
_entity_poly.pdbx_strand_id
1 'polypeptide(L)'
;MSSLATTKYVPPHKRGLQPLATPPPSRTPSPPLSASLSSPPSSPPTPPPSPPVTRGLKGSWRVGAAPPSSTDKNLPSFDNVELGMVFYLPTEEKLVGSKIHEYMKGTDQNPWCHPAVVVGKEIDFQGVECVQIRLCTTFNGHTVTEKKPPHQQRLFMLADNNQDDKPHPGTTLAKMIGARFSKRTYVNLSENSEYDVEYRYLTSYNGKPPMRFDRESVQKIRSLRPY
;
A
#
# COMPACT_ATOMS: atom_id res chain seq x y z
N MET A 1 33.89 -52.09 4.47
CA MET A 1 33.23 -52.29 5.78
C MET A 1 33.61 -51.10 6.64
N SER A 2 32.77 -50.07 6.69
CA SER A 2 33.04 -48.85 7.46
C SER A 2 31.84 -48.54 8.34
N SER A 3 32.13 -48.44 9.63
CA SER A 3 31.20 -48.45 10.77
C SER A 3 30.44 -47.13 10.91
N LEU A 4 29.13 -47.22 11.15
CA LEU A 4 28.23 -46.09 11.42
C LEU A 4 28.21 -45.79 12.92
N ALA A 5 28.62 -44.58 13.31
CA ALA A 5 28.47 -44.08 14.67
C ALA A 5 27.06 -43.52 14.89
N THR A 6 26.33 -44.11 15.84
CA THR A 6 24.97 -43.72 16.25
C THR A 6 25.05 -42.75 17.42
N THR A 7 24.66 -41.49 17.21
CA THR A 7 24.53 -40.49 18.28
C THR A 7 23.10 -40.51 18.82
N LYS A 8 22.94 -40.86 20.11
CA LYS A 8 21.67 -40.85 20.83
C LYS A 8 21.26 -39.42 21.18
N TYR A 9 20.05 -39.02 20.80
CA TYR A 9 19.41 -37.76 21.18
C TYR A 9 18.64 -37.92 22.51
N VAL A 10 18.87 -37.02 23.46
CA VAL A 10 18.17 -36.93 24.75
C VAL A 10 17.35 -35.64 24.76
N PRO A 11 16.01 -35.70 24.92
CA PRO A 11 15.18 -34.49 24.99
C PRO A 11 15.24 -33.85 26.40
N PRO A 12 15.38 -32.52 26.52
CA PRO A 12 15.24 -31.85 27.80
C PRO A 12 13.76 -31.68 28.21
N HIS A 13 13.56 -31.89 29.52
CA HIS A 13 12.29 -31.91 30.24
C HIS A 13 11.50 -30.60 30.19
N LYS A 14 10.17 -30.74 30.06
CA LYS A 14 9.16 -29.72 30.31
C LYS A 14 9.12 -29.35 31.80
N ARG A 15 9.31 -28.07 32.12
CA ARG A 15 8.79 -27.37 33.32
C ARG A 15 7.95 -26.22 32.76
N GLY A 16 6.80 -25.81 33.26
CA GLY A 16 6.05 -26.10 34.46
C GLY A 16 5.03 -24.95 34.50
N LEU A 17 3.75 -25.28 34.51
CA LEU A 17 2.65 -24.31 34.56
C LEU A 17 2.64 -23.61 35.93
N GLN A 18 2.50 -22.29 35.95
CA GLN A 18 1.86 -21.58 37.07
C GLN A 18 0.98 -20.44 36.53
N PRO A 19 -0.34 -20.45 36.82
CA PRO A 19 -1.21 -19.29 36.66
C PRO A 19 -1.17 -18.44 37.93
N LEU A 20 -0.91 -17.13 37.80
CA LEU A 20 -1.02 -16.19 38.91
C LEU A 20 -2.20 -15.24 38.72
N ALA A 21 -2.89 -15.05 39.84
CA ALA A 21 -4.24 -14.55 40.02
C ALA A 21 -4.46 -13.07 39.69
N THR A 22 -5.69 -12.79 39.27
CA THR A 22 -6.35 -11.48 39.23
C THR A 22 -6.64 -10.95 40.63
N PRO A 23 -6.47 -9.63 40.88
CA PRO A 23 -7.15 -8.93 41.97
C PRO A 23 -8.46 -8.22 41.52
N PRO A 24 -9.40 -7.98 42.46
CA PRO A 24 -10.80 -7.56 42.22
C PRO A 24 -10.99 -6.02 42.15
N PRO A 25 -12.22 -5.52 41.87
CA PRO A 25 -12.46 -4.12 41.50
C PRO A 25 -12.77 -3.23 42.70
N SER A 26 -12.27 -1.99 42.68
CA SER A 26 -12.66 -0.94 43.61
C SER A 26 -13.71 -0.03 42.99
N ARG A 27 -14.95 -0.18 43.46
CA ARG A 27 -16.04 0.82 43.37
C ARG A 27 -15.82 1.88 44.45
N THR A 28 -16.08 3.15 44.14
CA THR A 28 -16.80 4.10 45.03
C THR A 28 -17.13 5.42 44.30
N PRO A 29 -18.08 6.24 44.80
CA PRO A 29 -19.12 6.91 44.00
C PRO A 29 -18.94 8.44 43.83
N SER A 30 -19.72 9.02 42.91
CA SER A 30 -20.13 10.46 42.85
C SER A 30 -21.02 10.83 44.06
N PRO A 31 -21.36 12.10 44.41
CA PRO A 31 -21.84 13.19 43.53
C PRO A 31 -21.54 14.63 44.10
N PRO A 32 -22.41 15.65 44.00
CA PRO A 32 -22.76 16.56 42.88
C PRO A 32 -22.49 18.06 43.23
N LEU A 33 -23.11 18.99 42.48
CA LEU A 33 -23.32 20.44 42.74
C LEU A 33 -22.20 21.35 42.18
N SER A 34 -22.41 22.52 41.57
CA SER A 34 -23.62 23.32 41.37
C SER A 34 -23.34 24.43 40.33
N ALA A 35 -24.40 24.79 39.59
CA ALA A 35 -24.89 26.14 39.28
C ALA A 35 -24.10 27.17 38.43
N SER A 36 -24.94 27.85 37.64
CA SER A 36 -24.90 29.26 37.18
C SER A 36 -24.23 29.52 35.83
N LEU A 37 -24.99 29.65 34.74
CA LEU A 37 -25.75 30.85 34.30
C LEU A 37 -24.89 32.11 34.20
N SER A 38 -24.62 32.53 32.95
CA SER A 38 -24.52 33.95 32.53
C SER A 38 -24.48 34.01 30.99
N SER A 39 -25.59 34.40 30.37
CA SER A 39 -25.62 35.05 29.04
C SER A 39 -25.11 36.48 29.19
N PRO A 40 -24.46 37.12 28.19
CA PRO A 40 -25.20 37.91 27.16
C PRO A 40 -24.39 38.08 25.84
N PRO A 41 -24.66 39.07 24.97
CA PRO A 41 -25.88 39.36 24.24
C PRO A 41 -25.68 39.27 22.70
N SER A 42 -26.82 39.27 22.01
CA SER A 42 -26.98 39.32 20.57
C SER A 42 -26.31 40.51 19.90
N SER A 43 -25.56 40.26 18.83
CA SER A 43 -25.21 41.24 17.79
C SER A 43 -25.83 40.80 16.45
N PRO A 44 -26.37 41.73 15.65
CA PRO A 44 -27.02 41.40 14.39
C PRO A 44 -25.99 40.96 13.32
N PRO A 45 -26.33 40.00 12.45
CA PRO A 45 -25.43 39.58 11.37
C PRO A 45 -25.44 40.62 10.24
N THR A 46 -24.28 41.23 10.01
CA THR A 46 -23.95 42.02 8.81
C THR A 46 -23.95 41.10 7.58
N PRO A 47 -24.60 41.48 6.46
CA PRO A 47 -24.54 40.67 5.25
C PRO A 47 -23.12 40.72 4.64
N PRO A 48 -22.60 39.60 4.10
CA PRO A 48 -21.31 39.61 3.42
C PRO A 48 -21.40 40.40 2.10
N PRO A 49 -20.35 41.16 1.73
CA PRO A 49 -20.31 41.90 0.48
C PRO A 49 -20.25 40.94 -0.73
N SER A 50 -21.04 41.23 -1.76
CA SER A 50 -20.99 40.52 -3.03
C SER A 50 -19.60 40.60 -3.67
N PRO A 51 -19.08 39.52 -4.27
CA PRO A 51 -17.81 39.60 -4.98
C PRO A 51 -17.95 40.46 -6.25
N PRO A 52 -16.91 41.22 -6.62
CA PRO A 52 -16.95 42.08 -7.78
C PRO A 52 -16.99 41.25 -9.08
N VAL A 53 -17.89 41.66 -9.97
CA VAL A 53 -17.93 41.22 -11.37
C VAL A 53 -16.72 41.85 -12.08
N THR A 54 -15.63 41.09 -12.25
CA THR A 54 -14.55 41.46 -13.16
C THR A 54 -14.85 40.96 -14.57
N ARG A 55 -15.47 41.84 -15.37
CA ARG A 55 -15.40 41.73 -16.83
C ARG A 55 -13.98 42.04 -17.28
N GLY A 56 -13.32 40.99 -17.77
CA GLY A 56 -12.33 40.92 -18.85
C GLY A 56 -11.23 41.98 -18.95
N LEU A 57 -9.98 41.53 -18.94
CA LEU A 57 -8.93 42.07 -19.83
C LEU A 57 -7.92 40.96 -20.18
N LYS A 58 -7.46 41.04 -21.43
CA LYS A 58 -6.57 40.12 -22.15
C LYS A 58 -5.21 39.92 -21.44
N GLY A 59 -4.67 38.70 -21.57
CA GLY A 59 -3.23 38.47 -21.67
C GLY A 59 -2.58 37.71 -20.51
N SER A 60 -2.42 36.39 -20.68
CA SER A 60 -1.18 35.63 -20.41
C SER A 60 -1.52 34.13 -20.40
N TRP A 61 -1.31 33.45 -21.53
CA TRP A 61 -1.63 32.02 -21.70
C TRP A 61 -0.60 31.07 -21.04
N ARG A 62 0.35 31.58 -20.23
CA ARG A 62 1.50 30.78 -19.73
C ARG A 62 1.90 31.04 -18.28
N VAL A 63 0.96 31.29 -17.37
CA VAL A 63 1.29 31.30 -15.93
C VAL A 63 0.20 30.56 -15.18
N GLY A 64 0.53 29.39 -14.63
CA GLY A 64 -0.39 28.62 -13.78
C GLY A 64 -0.73 27.21 -14.24
N ALA A 65 0.03 26.60 -15.16
CA ALA A 65 -0.03 25.14 -15.35
C ALA A 65 0.59 24.47 -14.13
N ALA A 66 -0.11 24.50 -12.99
CA ALA A 66 0.08 23.50 -11.96
C ALA A 66 -0.05 22.13 -12.65
N PRO A 67 0.86 21.17 -12.39
CA PRO A 67 0.66 19.81 -12.88
C PRO A 67 -0.75 19.38 -12.45
N PRO A 68 -1.50 18.68 -13.32
CA PRO A 68 -2.86 18.25 -12.99
C PRO A 68 -2.80 17.53 -11.64
N SER A 69 -3.39 18.14 -10.62
CA SER A 69 -3.54 17.55 -9.31
C SER A 69 -4.23 16.21 -9.51
N SER A 70 -3.65 15.12 -9.01
CA SER A 70 -4.24 13.78 -9.11
C SER A 70 -5.72 13.87 -8.75
N THR A 71 -6.59 13.55 -9.70
CA THR A 71 -8.05 13.73 -9.58
C THR A 71 -8.66 12.83 -8.49
N ASP A 72 -7.86 11.94 -7.91
CA ASP A 72 -8.25 11.07 -6.80
C ASP A 72 -8.00 11.77 -5.45
N LYS A 73 -9.09 12.16 -4.78
CA LYS A 73 -9.09 12.81 -3.47
C LYS A 73 -8.41 11.99 -2.37
N ASN A 74 -8.17 10.70 -2.60
CA ASN A 74 -7.59 9.79 -1.63
C ASN A 74 -6.10 9.48 -1.87
N LEU A 75 -5.49 10.06 -2.90
CA LEU A 75 -4.05 9.93 -3.12
C LEU A 75 -3.31 10.92 -2.19
N PRO A 76 -2.32 10.47 -1.40
CA PRO A 76 -1.48 11.39 -0.64
C PRO A 76 -0.67 12.28 -1.59
N SER A 77 -0.16 13.42 -1.09
CA SER A 77 0.84 14.18 -1.85
C SER A 77 2.08 13.32 -2.10
N PHE A 78 2.80 13.61 -3.18
CA PHE A 78 4.00 12.84 -3.54
C PHE A 78 5.02 12.79 -2.40
N ASP A 79 5.24 13.89 -1.67
CA ASP A 79 6.12 13.95 -0.50
C ASP A 79 5.77 12.92 0.59
N ASN A 80 4.49 12.61 0.74
CA ASN A 80 3.99 11.65 1.72
C ASN A 80 3.94 10.20 1.19
N VAL A 81 4.32 9.97 -0.08
CA VAL A 81 4.45 8.62 -0.63
C VAL A 81 5.65 7.95 -0.01
N GLU A 82 5.40 6.79 0.60
CA GLU A 82 6.43 5.94 1.18
C GLU A 82 6.56 4.62 0.43
N LEU A 83 7.75 4.02 0.54
CA LEU A 83 7.98 2.67 0.04
C LEU A 83 7.07 1.67 0.75
N GLY A 84 6.56 0.71 -0.02
CA GLY A 84 5.60 -0.27 0.45
C GLY A 84 4.15 0.18 0.36
N MET A 85 3.85 1.46 0.07
CA MET A 85 2.48 1.88 -0.16
C MET A 85 1.90 1.19 -1.39
N VAL A 86 0.63 0.81 -1.30
CA VAL A 86 -0.11 0.13 -2.36
C VAL A 86 -1.09 1.11 -3.00
N PHE A 87 -0.92 1.29 -4.29
CA PHE A 87 -1.83 2.03 -5.17
C PHE A 87 -2.43 1.09 -6.21
N TYR A 88 -3.20 1.66 -7.13
CA TYR A 88 -3.78 0.95 -8.26
C TYR A 88 -3.29 1.55 -9.56
N LEU A 89 -2.81 0.69 -10.46
CA LEU A 89 -2.47 1.04 -11.83
C LEU A 89 -3.75 0.95 -12.67
N PRO A 90 -4.26 2.05 -13.24
CA PRO A 90 -5.51 2.07 -13.99
C PRO A 90 -5.45 1.30 -15.32
N THR A 91 -6.56 1.39 -16.06
CA THR A 91 -6.64 0.97 -17.46
C THR A 91 -5.69 1.76 -18.35
N GLU A 92 -5.24 1.13 -19.43
CA GLU A 92 -4.37 1.71 -20.45
C GLU A 92 -4.85 3.08 -20.95
N GLU A 93 -6.14 3.20 -21.25
CA GLU A 93 -6.79 4.41 -21.76
C GLU A 93 -6.64 5.63 -20.84
N LYS A 94 -6.45 5.41 -19.53
CA LYS A 94 -6.30 6.51 -18.55
C LYS A 94 -4.87 7.00 -18.45
N LEU A 95 -3.92 6.28 -19.04
CA LEU A 95 -2.48 6.53 -18.94
C LEU A 95 -1.90 7.13 -20.21
N VAL A 96 -2.67 7.91 -20.95
CA VAL A 96 -2.23 8.49 -22.22
C VAL A 96 -0.92 9.28 -22.04
N GLY A 97 0.14 8.83 -22.72
CA GLY A 97 1.46 9.46 -22.65
C GLY A 97 2.29 9.13 -21.40
N SER A 98 1.93 8.10 -20.63
CA SER A 98 2.78 7.58 -19.55
C SER A 98 4.00 6.82 -20.09
N LYS A 99 5.14 6.95 -19.40
CA LYS A 99 6.38 6.21 -19.70
C LYS A 99 6.21 4.70 -19.74
N ILE A 100 5.29 4.15 -18.95
CA ILE A 100 5.06 2.69 -18.90
C ILE A 100 4.64 2.12 -20.27
N HIS A 101 4.03 2.92 -21.16
CA HIS A 101 3.74 2.49 -22.54
C HIS A 101 4.99 2.17 -23.35
N GLU A 102 6.10 2.89 -23.12
CA GLU A 102 7.35 2.62 -23.82
C GLU A 102 7.93 1.27 -23.40
N TYR A 103 7.85 0.94 -22.11
CA TYR A 103 8.22 -0.37 -21.58
C TYR A 103 7.37 -1.51 -22.16
N MET A 104 6.11 -1.24 -22.51
CA MET A 104 5.20 -2.25 -23.03
C MET A 104 5.37 -2.54 -24.53
N LYS A 105 6.05 -1.66 -25.28
CA LYS A 105 6.29 -1.85 -26.71
C LYS A 105 7.05 -3.15 -26.96
N GLY A 106 6.41 -4.10 -27.64
CA GLY A 106 7.02 -5.38 -28.00
C GLY A 106 6.99 -6.43 -26.87
N THR A 107 6.21 -6.21 -25.81
CA THR A 107 5.98 -7.21 -24.76
C THR A 107 4.52 -7.67 -24.77
N ASP A 108 4.28 -8.96 -24.53
CA ASP A 108 2.92 -9.51 -24.36
C ASP A 108 2.38 -9.32 -22.92
N GLN A 109 2.97 -8.40 -22.16
CA GLN A 109 2.57 -8.17 -20.77
C GLN A 109 1.40 -7.19 -20.69
N ASN A 110 0.55 -7.42 -19.68
CA ASN A 110 -0.57 -6.54 -19.36
C ASN A 110 -0.42 -6.06 -17.91
N PRO A 111 0.17 -4.89 -17.68
CA PRO A 111 0.36 -4.36 -16.33
C PRO A 111 -0.90 -3.67 -15.79
N TRP A 112 -1.87 -3.39 -16.67
CA TRP A 112 -3.02 -2.56 -16.37
C TRP A 112 -3.99 -3.21 -15.39
N CYS A 113 -4.76 -2.39 -14.68
CA CYS A 113 -5.82 -2.83 -13.77
C CYS A 113 -5.33 -3.66 -12.57
N HIS A 114 -4.09 -3.48 -12.14
CA HIS A 114 -3.49 -4.21 -11.03
C HIS A 114 -3.20 -3.28 -9.83
N PRO A 115 -3.37 -3.77 -8.58
CA PRO A 115 -2.75 -3.12 -7.45
C PRO A 115 -1.23 -3.15 -7.62
N ALA A 116 -0.54 -2.12 -7.13
CA ALA A 116 0.89 -1.99 -7.32
C ALA A 116 1.54 -1.44 -6.04
N VAL A 117 2.66 -2.03 -5.64
CA VAL A 117 3.44 -1.59 -4.47
C VAL A 117 4.56 -0.66 -4.92
N VAL A 118 4.70 0.48 -4.25
CA VAL A 118 5.81 1.41 -4.48
C VAL A 118 7.11 0.83 -3.92
N VAL A 119 8.12 0.69 -4.77
CA VAL A 119 9.45 0.16 -4.44
C VAL A 119 10.58 1.16 -4.63
N GLY A 120 10.30 2.28 -5.31
CA GLY A 120 11.20 3.41 -5.46
C GLY A 120 10.41 4.70 -5.73
N LYS A 121 11.07 5.84 -5.53
CA LYS A 121 10.50 7.18 -5.70
C LYS A 121 11.61 8.09 -6.23
N GLU A 122 11.30 8.85 -7.27
CA GLU A 122 12.25 9.77 -7.88
C GLU A 122 11.55 10.97 -8.52
N ILE A 123 12.28 12.06 -8.72
CA ILE A 123 11.87 13.17 -9.57
C ILE A 123 12.82 13.16 -10.74
N ASP A 124 12.29 13.06 -11.96
CA ASP A 124 13.13 12.98 -13.16
C ASP A 124 13.77 14.34 -13.50
N PHE A 125 14.60 14.36 -14.53
CA PHE A 125 15.29 15.57 -14.99
C PHE A 125 14.35 16.67 -15.53
N GLN A 126 13.09 16.34 -15.81
CA GLN A 126 12.05 17.28 -16.24
C GLN A 126 11.18 17.76 -15.07
N GLY A 127 11.47 17.32 -13.84
CA GLY A 127 10.68 17.65 -12.65
C GLY A 127 9.42 16.80 -12.50
N VAL A 128 9.29 15.70 -13.24
CA VAL A 128 8.14 14.80 -13.13
C VAL A 128 8.35 13.83 -11.97
N GLU A 129 7.36 13.80 -11.08
CA GLU A 129 7.28 12.87 -9.96
C GLU A 129 6.97 11.46 -10.45
N CYS A 130 7.92 10.55 -10.26
CA CYS A 130 7.83 9.15 -10.66
C CYS A 130 7.93 8.23 -9.44
N VAL A 131 7.30 7.07 -9.56
CA VAL A 131 7.49 5.96 -8.63
C VAL A 131 7.85 4.71 -9.41
N GLN A 132 8.75 3.91 -8.83
CA GLN A 132 8.93 2.53 -9.23
C GLN A 132 7.91 1.68 -8.53
N ILE A 133 7.24 0.83 -9.28
CA ILE A 133 6.20 -0.06 -8.79
C ILE A 133 6.48 -1.51 -9.14
N ARG A 134 6.02 -2.42 -8.27
CA ARG A 134 5.83 -3.83 -8.62
C ARG A 134 4.37 -4.21 -8.57
N LEU A 135 3.93 -5.01 -9.53
CA LEU A 135 2.52 -5.39 -9.62
C LEU A 135 2.16 -6.45 -8.60
N CYS A 136 0.96 -6.30 -8.06
CA CYS A 136 0.28 -7.29 -7.28
C CYS A 136 -0.74 -8.01 -8.18
N THR A 137 -0.83 -9.32 -8.04
CA THR A 137 -1.75 -10.14 -8.84
C THR A 137 -2.56 -11.09 -7.97
N THR A 138 -3.68 -11.54 -8.50
CA THR A 138 -4.50 -12.59 -7.90
C THR A 138 -4.69 -13.69 -8.93
N PHE A 139 -4.78 -14.93 -8.48
CA PHE A 139 -4.96 -16.08 -9.37
C PHE A 139 -6.41 -16.59 -9.35
N ASN A 140 -7.38 -15.68 -9.28
CA ASN A 140 -8.81 -16.00 -9.27
C ASN A 140 -9.20 -17.05 -8.21
N GLY A 141 -8.66 -16.90 -7.00
CA GLY A 141 -8.95 -17.81 -5.87
C GLY A 141 -8.09 -19.08 -5.82
N HIS A 142 -7.16 -19.25 -6.77
CA HIS A 142 -6.18 -20.33 -6.73
C HIS A 142 -4.89 -19.95 -6.02
N THR A 143 -4.16 -20.94 -5.52
CA THR A 143 -2.83 -20.73 -4.96
C THR A 143 -1.79 -20.59 -6.07
N VAL A 144 -0.63 -20.00 -5.79
CA VAL A 144 0.47 -19.98 -6.76
C VAL A 144 0.93 -21.40 -7.13
N THR A 145 0.86 -22.34 -6.18
CA THR A 145 1.21 -23.74 -6.39
C THR A 145 0.27 -24.45 -7.37
N GLU A 146 -0.99 -24.02 -7.44
CA GLU A 146 -1.98 -24.53 -8.42
C GLU A 146 -1.83 -23.90 -9.80
N LYS A 147 -1.39 -22.62 -9.89
CA LYS A 147 -1.32 -21.90 -11.17
C LYS A 147 0.04 -21.87 -11.83
N LYS A 148 1.12 -22.03 -11.07
CA LYS A 148 2.48 -21.82 -11.57
C LYS A 148 3.32 -23.08 -11.37
N PRO A 149 4.16 -23.43 -12.36
CA PRO A 149 5.10 -24.53 -12.20
C PRO A 149 6.10 -24.21 -11.08
N PRO A 150 6.69 -25.23 -10.41
CA PRO A 150 7.54 -25.05 -9.23
C PRO A 150 8.65 -24.00 -9.37
N HIS A 151 9.32 -23.94 -10.53
CA HIS A 151 10.40 -22.98 -10.78
C HIS A 151 9.93 -21.52 -10.83
N GLN A 152 8.65 -21.25 -11.12
CA GLN A 152 8.07 -19.90 -11.13
C GLN A 152 7.46 -19.49 -9.79
N GLN A 153 7.24 -20.42 -8.85
CA GLN A 153 6.57 -20.09 -7.59
C GLN A 153 7.37 -19.09 -6.75
N ARG A 154 8.70 -19.17 -6.80
CA ARG A 154 9.63 -18.22 -6.13
C ARG A 154 9.52 -16.79 -6.65
N LEU A 155 8.93 -16.59 -7.83
CA LEU A 155 8.68 -15.28 -8.43
C LEU A 155 7.47 -14.58 -7.81
N PHE A 156 6.82 -15.19 -6.81
CA PHE A 156 5.64 -14.63 -6.17
C PHE A 156 5.78 -14.66 -4.66
N MET A 157 5.55 -13.51 -4.04
CA MET A 157 5.49 -13.36 -2.59
C MET A 157 4.04 -13.19 -2.17
N LEU A 158 3.54 -14.00 -1.24
CA LEU A 158 2.18 -13.87 -0.74
C LEU A 158 2.07 -12.55 0.03
N ALA A 159 1.18 -11.67 -0.38
CA ALA A 159 0.87 -10.46 0.37
C ALA A 159 -0.13 -10.78 1.48
N ASP A 160 0.01 -10.09 2.61
CA ASP A 160 -0.88 -10.25 3.76
C ASP A 160 -2.34 -10.00 3.38
N ASN A 161 -3.20 -10.98 3.67
CA ASN A 161 -4.56 -11.01 3.18
C ASN A 161 -5.52 -11.76 4.13
N ASN A 162 -6.81 -11.74 3.83
CA ASN A 162 -7.84 -12.34 4.67
C ASN A 162 -8.19 -13.82 4.33
N GLN A 163 -7.57 -14.41 3.30
CA GLN A 163 -7.86 -15.77 2.84
C GLN A 163 -6.76 -16.77 3.26
N ASP A 164 -5.50 -16.34 3.30
CA ASP A 164 -4.39 -17.17 3.76
C ASP A 164 -3.55 -16.44 4.80
N ASP A 165 -3.37 -17.09 5.94
CA ASP A 165 -2.57 -16.57 7.05
C ASP A 165 -1.11 -17.06 7.00
N LYS A 166 -0.80 -17.97 6.06
CA LYS A 166 0.49 -18.66 5.94
C LYS A 166 0.97 -18.71 4.49
N PRO A 167 2.28 -18.59 4.23
CA PRO A 167 2.82 -18.74 2.89
C PRO A 167 2.66 -20.18 2.38
N HIS A 168 2.45 -20.29 1.07
CA HIS A 168 2.43 -21.57 0.35
C HIS A 168 3.86 -22.06 0.10
N PRO A 169 4.07 -23.36 -0.18
CA PRO A 169 5.37 -23.87 -0.61
C PRO A 169 6.00 -23.02 -1.70
N GLY A 170 7.29 -22.71 -1.56
CA GLY A 170 8.03 -21.89 -2.52
C GLY A 170 7.74 -20.38 -2.46
N THR A 171 6.87 -19.91 -1.55
CA THR A 171 6.60 -18.47 -1.34
C THR A 171 7.04 -18.00 0.03
N THR A 172 7.17 -16.68 0.17
CA THR A 172 7.33 -15.99 1.45
C THR A 172 6.13 -15.06 1.69
N LEU A 173 5.91 -14.66 2.94
CA LEU A 173 4.83 -13.75 3.32
C LEU A 173 5.37 -12.31 3.44
N ALA A 174 4.73 -11.38 2.74
CA ALA A 174 4.93 -9.94 2.85
C ALA A 174 3.86 -9.37 3.78
N LYS A 175 4.28 -8.90 4.96
CA LYS A 175 3.40 -8.38 6.01
C LYS A 175 2.97 -6.96 5.73
N MET A 176 1.75 -6.63 6.13
CA MET A 176 1.16 -5.30 5.99
C MET A 176 1.09 -4.58 7.34
N ILE A 177 1.20 -3.26 7.32
CA ILE A 177 0.94 -2.38 8.45
C ILE A 177 -0.49 -1.81 8.28
N GLY A 178 -1.39 -2.20 9.17
CA GLY A 178 -2.78 -1.74 9.15
C GLY A 178 -3.66 -2.60 8.24
N ALA A 179 -4.12 -2.04 7.12
CA ALA A 179 -5.05 -2.70 6.22
C ALA A 179 -4.39 -3.84 5.40
N ARG A 180 -5.16 -4.88 5.12
CA ARG A 180 -4.76 -6.09 4.39
C ARG A 180 -5.59 -6.28 3.12
N PHE A 181 -5.09 -7.08 2.17
CA PHE A 181 -5.86 -7.44 1.00
C PHE A 181 -7.07 -8.33 1.38
N SER A 182 -8.24 -8.06 0.80
CA SER A 182 -9.43 -8.87 1.07
C SER A 182 -9.39 -10.24 0.39
N LYS A 183 -8.54 -10.41 -0.62
CA LYS A 183 -8.35 -11.64 -1.38
C LYS A 183 -6.88 -12.02 -1.38
N ARG A 184 -6.60 -13.31 -1.56
CA ARG A 184 -5.26 -13.83 -1.83
C ARG A 184 -4.60 -13.04 -2.96
N THR A 185 -3.55 -12.33 -2.60
CA THR A 185 -2.81 -11.44 -3.48
C THR A 185 -1.33 -11.78 -3.38
N TYR A 186 -0.63 -11.69 -4.50
CA TYR A 186 0.79 -11.96 -4.60
C TYR A 186 1.50 -10.74 -5.17
N VAL A 187 2.64 -10.36 -4.61
CA VAL A 187 3.57 -9.43 -5.25
C VAL A 187 4.38 -10.21 -6.28
N ASN A 188 4.42 -9.73 -7.53
CA ASN A 188 5.20 -10.34 -8.59
C ASN A 188 6.66 -9.88 -8.51
N LEU A 189 7.53 -10.84 -8.20
CA LEU A 189 8.97 -10.66 -8.05
C LEU A 189 9.76 -10.90 -9.35
N SER A 190 9.09 -11.24 -10.45
CA SER A 190 9.74 -11.37 -11.76
C SER A 190 10.47 -10.08 -12.14
N GLU A 191 11.61 -10.19 -12.83
CA GLU A 191 12.41 -9.02 -13.25
C GLU A 191 11.61 -8.09 -14.17
N ASN A 192 10.78 -8.68 -15.05
CA ASN A 192 9.93 -7.95 -15.98
C ASN A 192 8.61 -7.47 -15.35
N SER A 193 8.52 -7.32 -14.03
CA SER A 193 7.29 -6.89 -13.35
C SER A 193 7.52 -5.69 -12.43
N GLU A 194 8.56 -4.93 -12.74
CA GLU A 194 8.92 -3.65 -12.14
C GLU A 194 8.81 -2.56 -13.21
N TYR A 195 8.13 -1.46 -12.90
CA TYR A 195 7.83 -0.39 -13.85
C TYR A 195 8.05 0.99 -13.22
N ASP A 196 8.55 1.92 -14.02
CA ASP A 196 8.51 3.34 -13.70
C ASP A 196 7.19 3.93 -14.21
N VAL A 197 6.48 4.64 -13.33
CA VAL A 197 5.23 5.32 -13.69
C VAL A 197 5.16 6.67 -13.02
N GLU A 198 4.61 7.65 -13.72
CA GLU A 198 4.37 8.97 -13.17
C GLU A 198 3.30 8.87 -12.08
N TYR A 199 3.59 9.41 -10.90
CA TYR A 199 2.76 9.25 -9.71
C TYR A 199 1.32 9.72 -9.93
N ARG A 200 1.16 10.80 -10.71
CA ARG A 200 -0.14 11.38 -11.07
C ARG A 200 -1.12 10.42 -11.76
N TYR A 201 -0.62 9.34 -12.37
CA TYR A 201 -1.46 8.36 -13.05
C TYR A 201 -1.96 7.24 -12.13
N LEU A 202 -1.44 7.13 -10.91
CA LEU A 202 -1.91 6.14 -9.96
C LEU A 202 -3.21 6.57 -9.30
N THR A 203 -4.01 5.60 -8.90
CA THR A 203 -5.24 5.84 -8.12
C THR A 203 -5.20 5.08 -6.80
N SER A 204 -6.08 5.48 -5.87
CA SER A 204 -6.26 4.80 -4.60
C SER A 204 -6.78 3.38 -4.84
N TYR A 205 -6.23 2.41 -4.10
CA TYR A 205 -6.71 1.03 -4.17
C TYR A 205 -8.06 0.90 -3.47
N ASN A 206 -9.11 0.57 -4.24
CA ASN A 206 -10.50 0.46 -3.78
C ASN A 206 -11.08 1.74 -3.13
N GLY A 207 -10.57 2.93 -3.47
CA GLY A 207 -11.06 4.18 -2.88
C GLY A 207 -10.76 4.34 -1.38
N LYS A 208 -9.83 3.53 -0.85
CA LYS A 208 -9.44 3.52 0.57
C LYS A 208 -8.10 4.22 0.76
N PRO A 209 -7.77 4.63 2.00
CA PRO A 209 -6.42 5.07 2.34
C PRO A 209 -5.38 4.02 1.90
N PRO A 210 -4.19 4.44 1.45
CA PRO A 210 -3.16 3.53 0.97
C PRO A 210 -2.80 2.50 2.04
N MET A 211 -2.87 1.22 1.66
CA MET A 211 -2.32 0.16 2.48
C MET A 211 -0.79 0.17 2.36
N ARG A 212 -0.06 -0.35 3.33
CA ARG A 212 1.41 -0.32 3.30
C ARG A 212 2.02 -1.62 3.78
N PHE A 213 3.02 -2.14 3.07
CA PHE A 213 3.86 -3.23 3.54
C PHE A 213 4.79 -2.75 4.67
N ASP A 214 5.19 -3.66 5.56
CA ASP A 214 6.22 -3.34 6.55
C ASP A 214 7.62 -3.20 5.92
N ARG A 215 8.54 -2.56 6.65
CA ARG A 215 9.88 -2.27 6.16
C ARG A 215 10.65 -3.52 5.73
N GLU A 216 10.50 -4.62 6.46
CA GLU A 216 11.18 -5.89 6.16
C GLU A 216 10.66 -6.49 4.85
N SER A 217 9.35 -6.46 4.64
CA SER A 217 8.72 -6.94 3.41
C SER A 217 9.09 -6.08 2.21
N VAL A 218 9.11 -4.75 2.37
CA VAL A 218 9.59 -3.84 1.31
C VAL A 218 11.02 -4.14 0.92
N GLN A 219 11.90 -4.37 1.91
CA GLN A 219 13.29 -4.73 1.62
C GLN A 219 13.36 -6.04 0.81
N LYS A 220 12.60 -7.06 1.19
CA LYS A 220 12.52 -8.33 0.46
C LYS A 220 12.02 -8.13 -0.97
N ILE A 221 10.93 -7.39 -1.15
CA ILE A 221 10.34 -7.08 -2.46
C ILE A 221 11.37 -6.40 -3.39
N ARG A 222 12.19 -5.49 -2.84
CA ARG A 222 13.26 -4.80 -3.60
C ARG A 222 14.47 -5.68 -3.88
N SER A 223 14.88 -6.51 -2.92
CA SER A 223 16.13 -7.27 -3.00
C SER A 223 15.99 -8.59 -3.76
N LEU A 224 14.79 -9.17 -3.81
CA LEU A 224 14.56 -10.45 -4.46
C LEU A 224 14.56 -10.27 -5.98
N ARG A 225 15.74 -10.41 -6.58
CA ARG A 225 15.89 -10.79 -7.98
C ARG A 225 16.05 -12.31 -8.03
N PRO A 226 15.08 -13.06 -8.55
CA PRO A 226 15.15 -14.51 -8.58
C PRO A 226 16.21 -14.94 -9.60
N TYR A 227 17.35 -15.44 -9.10
CA TYR A 227 18.35 -16.19 -9.88
C TYR A 227 17.76 -17.47 -10.48
#